data_AF-A0A9E5D142-F1
#
_entry.id   AF-A0A9E5D142-F1
#
_cell.length_a   1.000
_cell.length_b   1.000
_cell.length_c   1.000
_cell.angle_alpha   90.00
_cell.angle_beta   90.00
_cell.angle_gamma   90.00
#
_symmetry.space_group_name_H-M   'P 1'
#
loop_
_entity.id
_entity.type
_entity.pdbx_description
1 polymer ?
#
loop_
_entity_poly.entity_id
_entity_poly.type
_entity_poly.pdbx_seq_one_letter_code
_entity_poly.pdbx_strand_id
1 'polypeptide(L)' 'MLHNPFYAGKIKHGGQLLPGSHDAIVSQELFDSVQSAMKRNSSRSETLHPRPEREYLLKGLIKCAYCGKSLWA' A
#
# COMPACT_ATOMS: atom_id res chain seq x y z
N MET A 1 2.00 10.20 2.51
CA MET A 1 2.62 10.47 3.82
C MET A 1 3.21 9.22 4.45
N LEU A 2 2.46 8.12 4.58
CA LEU A 2 2.90 6.89 5.25
C LEU A 2 4.07 6.11 4.60
N HIS A 3 4.58 6.51 3.43
CA HIS A 3 5.70 5.83 2.76
C HIS A 3 7.08 6.32 3.23
N ASN A 4 7.16 7.39 4.02
CA ASN A 4 8.44 7.99 4.36
C ASN A 4 9.18 7.18 5.45
N PRO A 5 10.36 6.59 5.17
CA PRO A 5 11.16 5.85 6.16
C PRO A 5 11.64 6.71 7.34
N PHE A 6 11.56 8.04 7.20
CA PHE A 6 11.89 8.98 8.25
C PHE A 6 11.15 8.69 9.56
N TYR A 7 9.88 8.26 9.50
CA TYR A 7 9.11 7.93 10.70
C TYR A 7 9.68 6.75 11.49
N ALA A 8 10.42 5.86 10.83
CA ALA A 8 11.09 4.71 11.42
C ALA A 8 12.58 4.97 11.74
N GLY A 9 13.01 6.24 11.81
CA GLY A 9 14.40 6.59 12.12
C GLY A 9 15.38 6.38 10.96
N LYS A 10 14.90 6.22 9.72
CA LYS A 10 15.75 5.94 8.54
C LYS A 10 15.73 7.09 7.53
N ILE A 11 16.87 7.37 6.92
CA ILE A 11 17.03 8.41 5.90
C ILE A 11 17.48 7.77 4.59
N LYS A 12 16.91 8.23 3.48
CA LYS A 12 17.33 7.79 2.14
C LYS A 12 18.40 8.74 1.61
N HIS A 13 19.63 8.26 1.44
CA HIS A 13 20.74 9.04 0.90
C HIS A 13 21.46 8.24 -0.19
N GLY A 14 21.64 8.83 -1.38
CA GLY A 14 22.31 8.16 -2.51
C GLY A 14 21.66 6.85 -2.97
N GLY A 15 20.35 6.68 -2.73
CA GLY A 15 19.62 5.45 -3.02
C GLY A 15 19.67 4.39 -1.92
N GLN A 16 20.50 4.57 -0.89
CA GLN A 16 20.61 3.67 0.25
C GLN A 16 19.78 4.15 1.43
N LEU A 17 19.28 3.21 2.23
CA LEU A 17 18.58 3.48 3.48
C LEU A 17 19.59 3.40 4.63
N LEU A 18 19.81 4.53 5.30
CA LEU A 18 20.76 4.65 6.40
C LEU A 18 20.02 4.97 7.70
N PRO A 19 20.52 4.54 8.87
CA PRO A 19 20.00 5.01 10.15
C PRO A 19 20.23 6.51 10.27
N GLY A 20 19.15 7.25 10.55
CA GLY A 20 19.21 8.69 10.81
C GLY A 20 19.62 8.97 12.25
N SER A 21 20.08 10.20 12.50
CA SER A 21 20.43 10.66 13.86
C SER A 21 19.22 11.09 14.70
N HIS A 22 18.01 11.04 14.14
CA HIS A 22 16.78 11.41 14.82
C HIS A 22 16.11 10.18 15.45
N ASP A 23 15.37 10.44 16.53
CA ASP A 23 14.65 9.37 17.22
C ASP A 23 13.45 8.88 16.39
N ALA A 24 13.20 7.58 16.43
CA ALA A 24 12.13 6.98 15.64
C ALA A 24 10.76 7.37 16.24
N ILE A 25 9.89 7.93 15.40
CA ILE A 25 8.53 8.33 15.84
C ILE A 25 7.64 7.09 15.99
N VAL A 26 7.83 6.08 15.14
CA VAL A 26 7.14 4.80 15.21
C VAL A 26 8.15 3.65 15.19
N SER A 27 7.78 2.53 15.80
CA SER A 27 8.61 1.32 15.75
C SER A 27 8.75 0.81 14.31
N GLN A 28 9.88 0.18 14.02
CA GLN A 28 10.14 -0.44 12.73
C GLN A 28 9.06 -1.48 12.39
N GLU A 29 8.62 -2.26 13.37
CA GLU A 29 7.58 -3.29 13.21
C GLU A 29 6.23 -2.71 12.79
N LEU A 30 5.85 -1.57 13.39
CA LEU A 30 4.60 -0.87 13.05
C LEU A 30 4.71 -0.30 11.63
N PHE A 31 5.83 0.34 11.31
CA PHE A 31 6.08 0.86 9.96
C PHE A 31 5.98 -0.24 8.90
N ASP A 32 6.62 -1.39 9.14
CA ASP A 32 6.60 -2.54 8.22
C ASP A 32 5.20 -3.14 8.05
N SER A 33 4.44 -3.20 9.15
CA SER A 33 3.03 -3.63 9.12
C SER A 33 2.16 -2.71 8.26
N VAL A 34 2.35 -1.39 8.38
CA VAL A 34 1.67 -0.40 7.54
C VAL A 34 2.10 -0.52 6.08
N GLN A 35 3.39 -0.65 5.78
CA GLN A 35 3.86 -0.84 4.40
C GLN A 35 3.26 -2.11 3.77
N SER A 36 3.18 -3.20 4.53
CA SER A 36 2.55 -4.45 4.08
C SER A 36 1.06 -4.26 3.75
N ALA A 37 0.32 -3.57 4.63
CA ALA A 37 -1.09 -3.24 4.39
C ALA A 37 -1.26 -2.33 3.16
N MET A 38 -0.40 -1.32 3.00
CA MET A 38 -0.42 -0.44 1.83
C MET A 38 -0.12 -1.20 0.54
N LYS A 39 0.86 -2.10 0.53
CA LYS A 39 1.18 -2.94 -0.64
C LYS A 39 0.03 -3.87 -1.02
N ARG A 40 -0.69 -4.43 -0.04
CA ARG A 40 -1.92 -5.20 -0.32
C ARG A 40 -3.00 -4.31 -0.96
N ASN A 41 -3.13 -3.07 -0.49
CA ASN A 41 -4.12 -2.13 -0.98
C ASN A 41 -3.73 -1.45 -2.31
N SER A 42 -2.45 -1.35 -2.66
CA SER A 42 -1.99 -0.65 -3.88
C SER A 42 -2.39 -1.36 -5.17
N SER A 43 -2.71 -2.66 -5.09
CA SER A 43 -3.21 -3.44 -6.22
C SER A 43 -4.73 -3.33 -6.42
N ARG A 44 -5.44 -2.64 -5.51
CA ARG A 44 -6.88 -2.43 -5.60
C ARG A 44 -7.17 -1.28 -6.56
N SER A 45 -8.09 -1.52 -7.51
CA SER A 45 -8.65 -0.47 -8.37
C SER A 45 -9.27 0.65 -7.53
N GLU A 46 -9.23 1.91 -7.99
CA GLU A 46 -9.97 3.02 -7.38
C GLU A 46 -11.45 2.71 -7.17
N THR A 47 -11.99 1.83 -8.01
CA THR A 47 -13.37 1.37 -7.87
C THR A 47 -13.62 0.58 -6.58
N LEU A 48 -12.60 0.07 -5.86
CA LEU A 48 -12.68 -0.55 -4.53
C LEU A 48 -12.62 0.49 -3.38
N HIS A 49 -12.91 1.75 -3.68
CA HIS A 49 -13.09 2.78 -2.65
C HIS A 49 -14.08 2.32 -1.57
N PRO A 50 -13.88 2.72 -0.30
CA PRO A 50 -14.78 2.34 0.80
C PRO A 50 -16.23 2.81 0.61
N ARG A 51 -16.43 3.82 -0.25
CA ARG A 51 -17.73 4.38 -0.62
C ARG A 51 -17.79 4.54 -2.14
N PRO A 52 -18.01 3.44 -2.89
CA PRO A 52 -18.16 3.54 -4.33
C PRO A 52 -19.56 4.08 -4.66
N GLU A 53 -19.69 4.80 -5.76
CA GLU A 53 -21.00 5.22 -6.29
C GLU A 53 -21.86 4.01 -6.71
N ARG A 54 -21.20 2.93 -7.16
CA ARG A 54 -21.83 1.66 -7.54
C ARG A 54 -21.13 0.48 -6.90
N GLU A 55 -21.91 -0.36 -6.22
CA GLU A 55 -21.44 -1.57 -5.59
C GLU A 55 -21.81 -2.79 -6.45
N TYR A 56 -20.81 -3.63 -6.75
CA TYR A 56 -20.98 -4.85 -7.53
C TYR A 56 -20.43 -6.01 -6.71
N LEU A 57 -21.26 -7.01 -6.44
CA LEU A 57 -20.96 -8.09 -5.50
C LEU A 57 -19.69 -8.88 -5.84
N LEU A 58 -19.41 -9.06 -7.13
CA LEU A 58 -18.33 -9.94 -7.63
C LEU A 58 -17.08 -9.17 -8.10
N LYS A 59 -17.03 -7.87 -7.83
CA LYS A 59 -15.96 -6.97 -8.26
C LYS A 59 -14.62 -7.33 -7.63
N GLY A 60 -13.59 -7.46 -8.47
CA GLY A 60 -12.25 -7.85 -8.03
C GLY A 60 -12.10 -9.33 -7.65
N LEU A 61 -13.19 -10.11 -7.58
CA LEU A 61 -13.18 -11.55 -7.37
C LEU A 61 -13.11 -12.32 -8.70
N ILE A 62 -13.90 -11.89 -9.69
CA ILE A 62 -13.90 -12.53 -11.01
C ILE A 62 -12.79 -11.96 -11.89
N LYS A 63 -12.14 -12.84 -12.66
CA LYS A 63 -11.13 -12.50 -13.66
C LYS A 63 -11.58 -12.95 -15.04
N CYS A 64 -11.21 -12.20 -16.07
CA CYS A 64 -11.46 -12.56 -17.46
C CYS A 64 -10.65 -13.82 -17.79
N ALA A 65 -11.32 -14.86 -18.30
CA ALA A 65 -10.67 -16.11 -18.67
C ALA A 65 -9.65 -15.95 -19.81
N TYR A 66 -9.84 -14.97 -20.70
CA TYR A 66 -8.95 -14.75 -21.84
C TYR A 66 -7.70 -13.92 -21.48
N CYS A 67 -7.87 -12.82 -20.75
CA CYS A 67 -6.77 -11.88 -20.49
C CYS A 67 -6.28 -11.86 -19.03
N GLY A 68 -6.89 -12.63 -18.12
CA GLY A 68 -6.48 -12.75 -16.72
C GLY A 68 -6.70 -11.50 -15.85
N LYS A 69 -7.12 -10.39 -16.46
CA LYS A 69 -7.44 -9.14 -15.76
C LYS A 69 -8.68 -9.33 -14.89
N SER A 70 -8.69 -8.71 -13.72
CA SER A 70 -9.89 -8.66 -12.88
C SER A 70 -11.00 -7.92 -13.62
N LEU A 71 -12.25 -8.36 -13.48
CA LEU A 71 -13.37 -7.54 -13.92
C LEU A 71 -13.60 -6.44 -12.89
N TRP A 72 -13.30 -5.23 -13.33
CA TRP A 72 -13.70 -3.99 -12.68
C TRP A 72 -14.94 -3.53 -13.43
N ALA A 73 -15.96 -3.09 -12.70
CA ALA A 73 -17.07 -2.41 -13.34
C ALA A 73 -16.65 -1.00 -13.75
#